data_AF-A0A842RIJ1-F1
#
_entry.id   AF-A0A842RIJ1-F1
#
_cell.length_a   1.000
_cell.length_b   1.000
_cell.length_c   1.000
_cell.angle_alpha   90.00
_cell.angle_beta   90.00
_cell.angle_gamma   90.00
#
_symmetry.space_group_name_H-M   'P 1'
#
loop_
_entity.id
_entity.type
_entity.pdbx_description
1 polymer ?
#
loop_
_entity_poly.entity_id
_entity_poly.type
_entity_poly.pdbx_seq_one_letter_code
_entity_poly.pdbx_strand_id
1 'polypeptide(L)'
;MTTNQSMAISSIFDEFEQIKNLITKRGNRSLTETQLKIMVNTRLTGLTDAINKFENVEMPVQTKAEVYQELLQKIAQLLGHKPQEEPSLYWYKLEVTRCNMIVSLFNVWGKGGLLRVIGTANALANILLGLEEIKIPTLLVGPNHPEFRVRNILAANLAYFRVGVFAGAATIIYSIPQERIEEWTIKALEGIPDILTMIEKNWDIPTQLEIDRKLGGNRTTNNCGVKIEILNEVLGRLIQFQARFNDRWPKIPQKVVEMIDPSTTESYLGSLYQLYKKQQEYIQDLEQHHQKGTFGPNVNPYEEPVIQRALTISILTNLNLKGIELIHKYKQKREKKAFEELKKMLEEITTRFDRILDTLNSPQFLNSTNAENLAKPLYYFIYFAGIVAVDEQETTALDKLEALLNESYFSKEGIEHFPYLKLLYLTAKLTTALNKNDQKMSLETAKKLLQLEPLLKFQPRDAFAAYLQGELTKLAYKKIKPETFKKRMKKKLMEMKEYLGKTLGTEIEEYLAKIETISRKGGEQKENKKNERKTKQNPFDPYSMIVPDLTTPAEQNDQGKLFYLPFNLGTDYIVKKNKN
;
A
#
# COMPACT_ATOMS: atom_id res chain seq x y z
N MET A 1 -21.29 -19.42 -7.29
CA MET A 1 -21.36 -18.71 -5.99
C MET A 1 -21.96 -19.68 -4.98
N THR A 2 -21.35 -19.86 -3.82
CA THR A 2 -21.84 -20.81 -2.80
C THR A 2 -23.01 -20.21 -2.02
N THR A 3 -23.82 -21.05 -1.36
CA THR A 3 -24.93 -20.60 -0.48
C THR A 3 -24.42 -19.64 0.59
N ASN A 4 -23.25 -19.91 1.18
CA ASN A 4 -22.63 -19.04 2.19
C ASN A 4 -22.23 -17.67 1.63
N GLN A 5 -21.69 -17.61 0.39
CA GLN A 5 -21.37 -16.34 -0.27
C GLN A 5 -22.63 -15.52 -0.56
N SER A 6 -23.70 -16.16 -1.04
CA SER A 6 -24.98 -15.48 -1.31
C SER A 6 -25.64 -14.93 -0.05
N MET A 7 -25.65 -15.70 1.04
CA MET A 7 -26.22 -15.26 2.31
C MET A 7 -25.44 -14.09 2.93
N ALA A 8 -24.10 -14.10 2.81
CA ALA A 8 -23.28 -13.01 3.32
C ALA A 8 -23.55 -11.69 2.58
N ILE A 9 -23.70 -11.74 1.25
CA ILE A 9 -24.02 -10.57 0.42
C ILE A 9 -25.43 -10.06 0.70
N SER A 10 -26.44 -10.95 0.72
CA SER A 10 -27.82 -10.54 0.97
C SER A 10 -27.97 -9.89 2.35
N SER A 11 -27.31 -10.44 3.37
CA SER A 11 -27.35 -9.90 4.73
C SER A 11 -26.86 -8.44 4.81
N ILE A 12 -25.85 -8.04 4.02
CA ILE A 12 -25.39 -6.65 3.99
C ILE A 12 -26.48 -5.73 3.45
N PHE A 13 -27.05 -6.09 2.30
CA PHE A 13 -28.04 -5.24 1.63
C PHE A 13 -29.38 -5.22 2.36
N ASP A 14 -29.78 -6.33 2.98
CA ASP A 14 -30.98 -6.42 3.82
C ASP A 14 -30.87 -5.49 5.04
N GLU A 15 -29.74 -5.49 5.74
CA GLU A 15 -29.52 -4.56 6.87
C GLU A 15 -29.46 -3.11 6.38
N PHE A 16 -28.82 -2.85 5.25
CA PHE A 16 -28.76 -1.51 4.67
C PHE A 16 -30.15 -0.97 4.29
N GLU A 17 -30.98 -1.73 3.58
CA GLU A 17 -32.32 -1.28 3.20
C GLU A 17 -33.22 -1.08 4.43
N GLN A 18 -33.04 -1.87 5.49
CA GLN A 18 -33.72 -1.65 6.77
C GLN A 18 -33.31 -0.33 7.43
N ILE A 19 -32.02 0.01 7.43
CA ILE A 19 -31.53 1.32 7.91
C ILE A 19 -32.16 2.46 7.10
N LYS A 20 -32.12 2.36 5.77
CA LYS A 20 -32.70 3.36 4.87
C LYS A 20 -34.20 3.54 5.09
N ASN A 21 -34.94 2.45 5.28
CA ASN A 21 -36.37 2.50 5.58
C ASN A 21 -36.66 3.24 6.90
N LEU A 22 -35.85 3.02 7.94
CA LEU A 22 -35.99 3.73 9.21
C LEU A 22 -35.65 5.22 9.10
N ILE A 23 -34.60 5.57 8.36
CA ILE A 23 -34.11 6.96 8.27
C ILE A 23 -34.97 7.80 7.32
N THR A 24 -35.65 7.20 6.33
CA THR A 24 -36.50 7.92 5.38
C THR A 24 -37.93 8.11 5.91
N LYS A 25 -38.54 9.28 5.62
CA LYS A 25 -39.85 9.78 6.14
C LYS A 25 -41.07 8.84 6.01
N ARG A 26 -40.96 7.71 5.29
CA ARG A 26 -42.04 6.71 5.18
C ARG A 26 -42.00 5.66 6.28
N GLY A 27 -40.83 5.30 6.83
CA GLY A 27 -40.70 4.20 7.80
C GLY A 27 -40.68 4.61 9.27
N ASN A 28 -40.66 5.90 9.60
CA ASN A 28 -40.56 6.39 10.99
C ASN A 28 -41.76 7.22 11.47
N ARG A 29 -42.85 7.31 10.69
CA ARG A 29 -44.01 8.17 11.00
C ARG A 29 -44.68 7.89 12.35
N SER A 30 -44.49 6.69 12.90
CA SER A 30 -45.07 6.25 14.18
C SER A 30 -44.04 6.04 15.29
N LEU A 31 -42.75 6.35 15.04
CA LEU A 31 -41.67 6.13 16.01
C LEU A 31 -41.32 7.43 16.73
N THR A 32 -41.12 7.35 18.04
CA THR A 32 -40.47 8.46 18.76
C THR A 32 -39.00 8.57 18.35
N GLU A 33 -38.39 9.74 18.59
CA GLU A 33 -36.97 9.95 18.29
C GLU A 33 -36.06 8.93 19.00
N THR A 34 -36.37 8.59 20.25
CA THR A 34 -35.64 7.56 21.01
C THR A 34 -35.79 6.18 20.38
N GLN A 35 -37.00 5.78 20.00
CA GLN A 35 -37.25 4.49 19.33
C GLN A 35 -36.51 4.41 18.00
N LEU A 36 -36.56 5.48 17.20
CA LEU A 36 -35.82 5.58 15.96
C LEU A 36 -34.30 5.44 16.19
N LYS A 37 -33.74 6.18 17.17
CA LYS A 37 -32.31 6.09 17.52
C LYS A 37 -31.91 4.67 17.92
N ILE A 38 -32.72 3.98 18.73
CA ILE A 38 -32.45 2.59 19.13
C ILE A 38 -32.47 1.67 17.91
N MET A 39 -33.53 1.70 17.11
CA MET A 39 -33.70 0.81 15.96
C MET A 39 -32.61 1.01 14.90
N VAL A 40 -32.28 2.26 14.57
CA VAL A 40 -31.20 2.57 13.61
C VAL A 40 -29.85 2.07 14.13
N ASN A 41 -29.56 2.25 15.42
CA ASN A 41 -28.31 1.75 16.01
C ASN A 41 -28.24 0.22 15.99
N THR A 42 -29.33 -0.48 16.31
CA THR A 42 -29.40 -1.95 16.23
C THR A 42 -29.09 -2.43 14.81
N ARG A 43 -29.70 -1.78 13.80
CA ARG A 43 -29.46 -2.14 12.39
C ARG A 43 -28.06 -1.80 11.90
N LEU A 44 -27.47 -0.70 12.36
CA LEU A 44 -26.06 -0.39 12.06
C LEU A 44 -25.08 -1.39 12.67
N THR A 45 -25.37 -1.89 13.88
CA THR A 45 -24.62 -3.01 14.44
C THR A 45 -24.78 -4.27 13.59
N GLY A 46 -26.01 -4.59 13.16
CA GLY A 46 -26.28 -5.69 12.23
C GLY A 46 -25.50 -5.56 10.91
N LEU A 47 -25.50 -4.37 10.30
CA LEU A 47 -24.73 -4.08 9.09
C LEU A 47 -23.22 -4.26 9.32
N THR A 48 -22.69 -3.79 10.45
CA THR A 48 -21.27 -3.96 10.80
C THR A 48 -20.92 -5.45 10.91
N ASP A 49 -21.75 -6.23 11.60
CA ASP A 49 -21.55 -7.67 11.75
C ASP A 49 -21.67 -8.40 10.39
N ALA A 50 -22.59 -7.98 9.51
CA ALA A 50 -22.74 -8.51 8.16
C ALA A 50 -21.52 -8.23 7.28
N ILE A 51 -20.99 -7.00 7.32
CA ILE A 51 -19.76 -6.61 6.61
C ILE A 51 -18.57 -7.42 7.12
N ASN A 52 -18.39 -7.52 8.44
CA ASN A 52 -17.28 -8.29 9.02
C ASN A 52 -17.36 -9.77 8.62
N LYS A 53 -18.56 -10.37 8.61
CA LYS A 53 -18.74 -11.75 8.12
C LYS A 53 -18.36 -11.86 6.65
N PHE A 54 -18.85 -10.95 5.82
CA PHE A 54 -18.56 -10.92 4.39
C PHE A 54 -17.07 -10.76 4.07
N GLU A 55 -16.37 -9.87 4.78
CA GLU A 55 -14.93 -9.67 4.61
C GLU A 55 -14.14 -10.96 4.87
N ASN A 56 -14.60 -11.80 5.80
CA ASN A 56 -14.00 -13.09 6.15
C ASN A 56 -14.39 -14.25 5.23
N VAL A 57 -15.40 -14.11 4.37
CA VAL A 57 -15.75 -15.16 3.40
C VAL A 57 -14.72 -15.17 2.27
N GLU A 58 -14.15 -16.35 2.01
CA GLU A 58 -13.28 -16.55 0.86
C GLU A 58 -14.10 -16.55 -0.43
N MET A 59 -13.83 -15.55 -1.28
CA MET A 59 -14.47 -15.37 -2.58
C MET A 59 -13.57 -14.53 -3.49
N PRO A 60 -13.81 -14.53 -4.81
CA PRO A 60 -13.04 -13.72 -5.75
C PRO A 60 -13.07 -12.24 -5.38
N VAL A 61 -11.91 -11.57 -5.42
CA VAL A 61 -11.78 -10.14 -5.09
C VAL A 61 -12.67 -9.24 -5.97
N GLN A 62 -12.94 -9.66 -7.21
CA GLN A 62 -13.90 -9.02 -8.11
C GLN A 62 -15.29 -8.88 -7.45
N THR A 63 -15.81 -9.99 -6.93
CA THR A 63 -17.13 -10.03 -6.29
C THR A 63 -17.14 -9.14 -5.05
N LYS A 64 -16.05 -9.13 -4.26
CA LYS A 64 -15.94 -8.20 -3.13
C LYS A 64 -15.97 -6.74 -3.56
N ALA A 65 -15.21 -6.40 -4.60
CA ALA A 65 -15.15 -5.04 -5.12
C ALA A 65 -16.52 -4.54 -5.62
N GLU A 66 -17.31 -5.40 -6.27
CA GLU A 66 -18.66 -5.05 -6.73
C GLU A 66 -19.60 -4.73 -5.55
N VAL A 67 -19.58 -5.56 -4.51
CA VAL A 67 -20.37 -5.32 -3.28
C VAL A 67 -19.94 -4.03 -2.59
N TYR A 68 -18.63 -3.77 -2.47
CA TYR A 68 -18.13 -2.52 -1.88
C TYR A 68 -18.58 -1.30 -2.68
N GLN A 69 -18.57 -1.36 -4.02
CA GLN A 69 -19.02 -0.27 -4.88
C GLN A 69 -20.51 0.01 -4.71
N GLU A 70 -21.34 -1.03 -4.73
CA GLU A 70 -22.79 -0.90 -4.57
C GLU A 70 -23.13 -0.33 -3.19
N LEU A 71 -22.53 -0.88 -2.13
CA LEU A 71 -22.75 -0.41 -0.76
C LEU A 71 -22.30 1.05 -0.60
N LEU A 72 -21.17 1.43 -1.20
CA LEU A 72 -20.65 2.80 -1.16
C LEU A 72 -21.61 3.79 -1.83
N GLN A 73 -22.17 3.44 -3.00
CA GLN A 73 -23.18 4.26 -3.69
C GLN A 73 -24.45 4.42 -2.85
N LYS A 74 -24.93 3.32 -2.27
CA LYS A 74 -26.09 3.29 -1.38
C LYS A 74 -25.89 4.17 -0.14
N ILE A 75 -24.72 4.07 0.52
CA ILE A 75 -24.38 4.90 1.69
C ILE A 75 -24.29 6.38 1.30
N ALA A 76 -23.64 6.71 0.17
CA ALA A 76 -23.53 8.10 -0.29
C ALA A 76 -24.90 8.73 -0.55
N GLN A 77 -25.84 8.00 -1.16
CA GLN A 77 -27.23 8.45 -1.35
C GLN A 77 -27.93 8.70 -0.01
N LEU A 78 -27.75 7.81 0.98
CA LEU A 78 -28.37 7.95 2.29
C LEU A 78 -27.79 9.14 3.07
N LEU A 79 -26.46 9.36 3.01
CA LEU A 79 -25.81 10.52 3.62
C LEU A 79 -26.26 11.85 2.99
N GLY A 80 -26.67 11.85 1.72
CA GLY A 80 -27.32 13.01 1.10
C GLY A 80 -28.63 13.45 1.76
N HIS A 81 -29.22 12.61 2.63
CA HIS A 81 -30.42 12.94 3.41
C HIS A 81 -30.12 13.37 4.85
N LYS A 82 -28.83 13.49 5.20
CA LYS A 82 -28.41 13.89 6.54
C LYS A 82 -28.96 15.28 6.90
N PRO A 83 -29.59 15.46 8.07
CA PRO A 83 -30.05 16.77 8.52
C PRO A 83 -28.87 17.73 8.74
N GLN A 84 -29.10 19.03 8.54
CA GLN A 84 -28.07 20.08 8.73
C GLN A 84 -27.80 20.40 10.22
N GLU A 85 -28.72 20.04 11.11
CA GLU A 85 -28.57 20.19 12.56
C GLU A 85 -27.62 19.13 13.15
N GLU A 86 -27.22 19.29 14.42
CA GLU A 86 -26.20 18.45 15.08
C GLU A 86 -26.51 16.95 14.89
N PRO A 87 -25.74 16.26 14.04
CA PRO A 87 -26.16 14.96 13.56
C PRO A 87 -25.93 13.89 14.62
N SER A 88 -26.94 13.06 14.83
CA SER A 88 -26.87 11.90 15.74
C SER A 88 -25.69 10.98 15.40
N LEU A 89 -25.15 10.30 16.42
CA LEU A 89 -23.96 9.42 16.31
C LEU A 89 -24.07 8.34 15.22
N TYR A 90 -25.29 7.95 14.83
CA TYR A 90 -25.48 6.94 13.80
C TYR A 90 -25.06 7.42 12.39
N TRP A 91 -25.10 8.73 12.11
CA TRP A 91 -24.58 9.29 10.86
C TRP A 91 -23.08 9.14 10.75
N TYR A 92 -22.37 9.33 11.86
CA TYR A 92 -20.94 9.12 11.91
C TYR A 92 -20.57 7.64 11.74
N LYS A 93 -21.39 6.70 12.24
CA LYS A 93 -21.20 5.27 11.98
C LYS A 93 -21.34 4.94 10.48
N LEU A 94 -22.32 5.53 9.79
CA LEU A 94 -22.44 5.39 8.34
C LEU A 94 -21.23 5.97 7.59
N GLU A 95 -20.71 7.11 8.04
CA GLU A 95 -19.49 7.70 7.45
C GLU A 95 -18.24 6.82 7.71
N VAL A 96 -18.14 6.17 8.87
CA VAL A 96 -17.10 5.14 9.11
C VAL A 96 -17.23 4.02 8.10
N THR A 97 -18.43 3.49 7.88
CA THR A 97 -18.64 2.42 6.89
C THR A 97 -18.28 2.90 5.48
N ARG A 98 -18.68 4.12 5.11
CA ARG A 98 -18.31 4.74 3.82
C ARG A 98 -16.79 4.80 3.66
N CYS A 99 -16.08 5.34 4.64
CA CYS A 99 -14.62 5.45 4.60
C CYS A 99 -13.96 4.06 4.55
N ASN A 100 -14.47 3.07 5.28
CA ASN A 100 -13.97 1.68 5.21
C ASN A 100 -14.09 1.13 3.77
N MET A 101 -15.25 1.27 3.13
CA MET A 101 -15.45 0.79 1.75
C MET A 101 -14.52 1.50 0.75
N ILE A 102 -14.28 2.80 0.92
CA ILE A 102 -13.32 3.56 0.11
C ILE A 102 -11.89 2.99 0.29
N VAL A 103 -11.46 2.74 1.53
CA VAL A 103 -10.14 2.15 1.83
C VAL A 103 -10.02 0.75 1.23
N SER A 104 -11.06 -0.08 1.37
CA SER A 104 -11.11 -1.42 0.79
C SER A 104 -10.95 -1.38 -0.73
N LEU A 105 -11.65 -0.45 -1.42
CA LEU A 105 -11.53 -0.29 -2.87
C LEU A 105 -10.15 0.18 -3.34
N PHE A 106 -9.45 1.01 -2.55
CA PHE A 106 -8.05 1.37 -2.84
C PHE A 106 -7.09 0.17 -2.74
N ASN A 107 -7.44 -0.84 -1.95
CA ASN A 107 -6.56 -1.98 -1.68
C ASN A 107 -6.79 -3.17 -2.64
N VAL A 108 -7.77 -3.12 -3.53
CA VAL A 108 -8.02 -4.18 -4.53
C VAL A 108 -7.12 -3.96 -5.75
N TRP A 109 -6.23 -4.90 -6.11
CA TRP A 109 -5.42 -4.78 -7.32
C TRP A 109 -6.01 -5.47 -8.53
N GLY A 110 -6.28 -6.78 -8.40
CA GLY A 110 -6.56 -7.82 -9.41
C GLY A 110 -6.62 -7.58 -10.92
N LYS A 111 -6.41 -8.68 -11.67
CA LYS A 111 -6.40 -8.72 -13.16
C LYS A 111 -5.47 -7.66 -13.78
N GLY A 112 -4.19 -7.69 -13.43
CA GLY A 112 -3.19 -6.78 -13.98
C GLY A 112 -3.39 -5.30 -13.59
N GLY A 113 -4.10 -5.04 -12.48
CA GLY A 113 -4.41 -3.70 -12.00
C GLY A 113 -5.74 -3.13 -12.50
N LEU A 114 -6.54 -3.88 -13.27
CA LEU A 114 -7.85 -3.42 -13.75
C LEU A 114 -8.76 -3.04 -12.58
N LEU A 115 -8.83 -3.91 -11.57
CA LEU A 115 -9.70 -3.69 -10.42
C LEU A 115 -9.20 -2.55 -9.55
N ARG A 116 -7.88 -2.35 -9.49
CA ARG A 116 -7.30 -1.15 -8.89
C ARG A 116 -7.83 0.12 -9.54
N VAL A 117 -7.84 0.19 -10.86
CA VAL A 117 -8.31 1.38 -11.58
C VAL A 117 -9.80 1.62 -11.32
N ILE A 118 -10.63 0.59 -11.44
CA ILE A 118 -12.08 0.69 -11.18
C ILE A 118 -12.36 1.08 -9.73
N GLY A 119 -11.69 0.42 -8.78
CA GLY A 119 -11.82 0.70 -7.35
C GLY A 119 -11.36 2.11 -7.01
N THR A 120 -10.21 2.53 -7.53
CA THR A 120 -9.68 3.89 -7.37
C THR A 120 -10.63 4.94 -7.93
N ALA A 121 -11.24 4.71 -9.10
CA ALA A 121 -12.20 5.63 -9.68
C ALA A 121 -13.45 5.80 -8.80
N ASN A 122 -14.00 4.70 -8.28
CA ASN A 122 -15.15 4.74 -7.37
C ASN A 122 -14.82 5.39 -6.02
N ALA A 123 -13.64 5.09 -5.48
CA ALA A 123 -13.12 5.70 -4.26
C ALA A 123 -12.96 7.23 -4.45
N LEU A 124 -12.35 7.66 -5.56
CA LEU A 124 -12.19 9.06 -5.90
C LEU A 124 -13.51 9.79 -6.10
N ALA A 125 -14.45 9.20 -6.83
CA ALA A 125 -15.78 9.78 -7.01
C ALA A 125 -16.43 10.07 -5.66
N ASN A 126 -16.28 9.16 -4.69
CA ASN A 126 -16.80 9.34 -3.34
C ASN A 126 -16.06 10.39 -2.52
N ILE A 127 -14.74 10.50 -2.66
CA ILE A 127 -13.97 11.58 -2.03
C ILE A 127 -14.41 12.94 -2.60
N LEU A 128 -14.65 13.02 -3.91
CA LEU A 128 -15.08 14.24 -4.61
C LEU A 128 -16.52 14.67 -4.27
N LEU A 129 -17.40 13.72 -3.90
CA LEU A 129 -18.71 14.03 -3.32
C LEU A 129 -18.62 14.71 -1.94
N GLY A 130 -17.42 14.79 -1.36
CA GLY A 130 -17.19 15.30 -0.01
C GLY A 130 -17.26 14.17 1.01
N LEU A 131 -16.20 14.07 1.82
CA LEU A 131 -16.23 13.33 3.08
C LEU A 131 -16.72 14.28 4.16
N GLU A 132 -17.42 13.76 5.15
CA GLU A 132 -17.81 14.56 6.30
C GLU A 132 -16.55 15.13 6.95
N GLU A 133 -16.55 16.39 7.37
CA GLU A 133 -15.51 16.94 8.24
C GLU A 133 -15.95 16.77 9.70
N ILE A 134 -15.20 15.98 10.47
CA ILE A 134 -15.53 15.68 11.88
C ILE A 134 -14.29 16.02 12.68
N LYS A 135 -14.45 16.92 13.65
CA LYS A 135 -13.40 17.25 14.60
C LYS A 135 -13.34 16.11 15.62
N ILE A 136 -12.37 15.20 15.47
CA ILE A 136 -12.19 14.04 16.37
C ILE A 136 -12.29 14.41 17.85
N PRO A 137 -11.69 15.53 18.34
CA PRO A 137 -11.80 15.93 19.75
C PRO A 137 -13.24 16.15 20.25
N THR A 138 -14.19 16.52 19.39
CA THR A 138 -15.59 16.76 19.81
C THR A 138 -16.37 15.48 20.05
N LEU A 139 -15.86 14.34 19.58
CA LEU A 139 -16.44 13.03 19.87
C LEU A 139 -15.93 12.47 21.20
N LEU A 140 -14.75 12.88 21.67
CA LEU A 140 -14.15 12.31 22.87
C LEU A 140 -14.91 12.75 24.14
N VAL A 141 -15.20 11.78 25.01
CA VAL A 141 -15.86 12.00 26.30
C VAL A 141 -15.13 11.21 27.39
N GLY A 142 -15.32 11.59 28.66
CA GLY A 142 -14.69 10.91 29.80
C GLY A 142 -15.33 9.54 30.14
N PRO A 143 -14.63 8.67 30.89
CA PRO A 143 -15.07 7.29 31.19
C PRO A 143 -16.46 7.16 31.83
N ASN A 144 -16.90 8.19 32.56
CA ASN A 144 -18.20 8.22 33.24
C ASN A 144 -19.38 8.59 32.32
N HIS A 145 -19.11 8.98 31.07
CA HIS A 145 -20.17 9.36 30.13
C HIS A 145 -20.91 8.11 29.59
N PRO A 146 -22.26 8.10 29.50
CA PRO A 146 -23.01 6.92 29.04
C PRO A 146 -22.63 6.41 27.65
N GLU A 147 -22.25 7.32 26.75
CA GLU A 147 -21.82 6.99 25.38
C GLU A 147 -20.28 6.85 25.23
N PHE A 148 -19.52 6.74 26.33
CA PHE A 148 -18.04 6.72 26.31
C PHE A 148 -17.46 5.76 25.29
N ARG A 149 -17.86 4.48 25.35
CA ARG A 149 -17.34 3.45 24.45
C ARG A 149 -17.68 3.72 22.99
N VAL A 150 -18.94 4.00 22.70
CA VAL A 150 -19.43 4.19 21.33
C VAL A 150 -18.73 5.39 20.68
N ARG A 151 -18.61 6.49 21.42
CA ARG A 151 -17.97 7.70 20.93
C ARG A 151 -16.47 7.55 20.72
N ASN A 152 -15.75 6.90 21.63
CA ASN A 152 -14.31 6.67 21.48
C ASN A 152 -13.99 5.69 20.34
N ILE A 153 -14.75 4.60 20.19
CA ILE A 153 -14.59 3.68 19.04
C ILE A 153 -14.87 4.41 17.73
N LEU A 154 -15.92 5.22 17.69
CA LEU A 154 -16.29 6.00 16.52
C LEU A 154 -15.19 7.01 16.16
N ALA A 155 -14.66 7.74 17.14
CA ALA A 155 -13.55 8.68 16.96
C ALA A 155 -12.30 7.98 16.40
N ALA A 156 -11.94 6.83 16.98
CA ALA A 156 -10.80 6.03 16.53
C ALA A 156 -10.96 5.55 15.09
N ASN A 157 -12.11 4.97 14.75
CA ASN A 157 -12.39 4.49 13.41
C ASN A 157 -12.44 5.62 12.38
N LEU A 158 -13.04 6.77 12.71
CA LEU A 158 -13.07 7.92 11.81
C LEU A 158 -11.68 8.45 11.51
N ALA A 159 -10.82 8.62 12.52
CA ALA A 159 -9.45 9.07 12.28
C ALA A 159 -8.68 8.04 11.45
N TYR A 160 -8.75 6.76 11.84
CA TYR A 160 -8.08 5.66 11.14
C TYR A 160 -8.48 5.58 9.67
N PHE A 161 -9.78 5.48 9.37
CA PHE A 161 -10.22 5.33 7.99
C PHE A 161 -9.98 6.60 7.17
N ARG A 162 -10.05 7.80 7.75
CA ARG A 162 -9.65 9.02 7.01
C ARG A 162 -8.19 9.04 6.64
N VAL A 163 -7.30 8.67 7.57
CA VAL A 163 -5.88 8.49 7.25
C VAL A 163 -5.74 7.47 6.12
N GLY A 164 -6.46 6.34 6.20
CA GLY A 164 -6.49 5.33 5.14
C GLY A 164 -6.96 5.87 3.78
N VAL A 165 -8.02 6.67 3.75
CA VAL A 165 -8.59 7.26 2.54
C VAL A 165 -7.59 8.22 1.89
N PHE A 166 -7.09 9.20 2.66
CA PHE A 166 -6.18 10.20 2.12
C PHE A 166 -4.80 9.61 1.78
N ALA A 167 -4.29 8.69 2.59
CA ALA A 167 -3.04 7.98 2.27
C ALA A 167 -3.19 7.09 1.03
N GLY A 168 -4.32 6.38 0.90
CA GLY A 168 -4.64 5.59 -0.29
C GLY A 168 -4.67 6.46 -1.55
N ALA A 169 -5.43 7.56 -1.52
CA ALA A 169 -5.51 8.50 -2.62
C ALA A 169 -4.14 9.11 -2.98
N ALA A 170 -3.39 9.55 -1.97
CA ALA A 170 -2.08 10.16 -2.16
C ALA A 170 -1.00 9.19 -2.65
N THR A 171 -1.09 7.89 -2.35
CA THR A 171 -0.06 6.91 -2.74
C THR A 171 -0.35 6.20 -4.06
N ILE A 172 -1.63 5.94 -4.37
CA ILE A 172 -2.01 5.13 -5.53
C ILE A 172 -2.08 5.92 -6.83
N ILE A 173 -2.44 7.20 -6.77
CA ILE A 173 -2.83 7.95 -7.97
C ILE A 173 -1.65 8.80 -8.45
N TYR A 174 -1.05 8.41 -9.57
CA TYR A 174 0.12 9.09 -10.14
C TYR A 174 -0.25 10.22 -11.13
N SER A 175 -1.51 10.30 -11.55
CA SER A 175 -1.98 11.25 -12.58
C SER A 175 -2.68 12.50 -12.04
N ILE A 176 -2.75 12.67 -10.71
CA ILE A 176 -3.39 13.83 -10.07
C ILE A 176 -2.38 14.99 -9.97
N PRO A 177 -2.83 16.27 -10.06
CA PRO A 177 -1.97 17.42 -9.82
C PRO A 177 -1.23 17.33 -8.49
N GLN A 178 0.06 17.68 -8.50
CA GLN A 178 0.94 17.61 -7.32
C GLN A 178 0.35 18.30 -6.09
N GLU A 179 -0.26 19.47 -6.25
CA GLU A 179 -0.89 20.24 -5.15
C GLU A 179 -1.98 19.44 -4.41
N ARG A 180 -2.78 18.63 -5.13
CA ARG A 180 -3.82 17.78 -4.51
C ARG A 180 -3.24 16.59 -3.78
N ILE A 181 -2.17 16.01 -4.32
CA ILE A 181 -1.43 14.94 -3.64
C ILE A 181 -0.83 15.48 -2.34
N GLU A 182 -0.24 16.67 -2.37
CA GLU A 182 0.32 17.35 -1.20
C GLU A 182 -0.75 17.63 -0.14
N GLU A 183 -1.91 18.18 -0.54
CA GLU A 183 -3.05 18.42 0.35
C GLU A 183 -3.51 17.12 1.05
N TRP A 184 -3.69 16.03 0.30
CA TRP A 184 -4.12 14.75 0.86
C TRP A 184 -3.06 14.11 1.74
N THR A 185 -1.79 14.23 1.39
CA THR A 185 -0.71 13.77 2.27
C THR A 185 -0.71 14.52 3.58
N ILE A 186 -0.86 15.86 3.57
CA ILE A 186 -0.98 16.64 4.81
C ILE A 186 -2.17 16.13 5.64
N LYS A 187 -3.36 15.99 5.04
CA LYS A 187 -4.56 15.49 5.73
C LYS A 187 -4.36 14.10 6.34
N ALA A 188 -3.69 13.20 5.63
CA ALA A 188 -3.37 11.87 6.15
C ALA A 188 -2.40 11.93 7.34
N LEU A 189 -1.35 12.74 7.25
CA LEU A 189 -0.35 12.84 8.30
C LEU A 189 -0.89 13.54 9.55
N GLU A 190 -1.74 14.56 9.39
CA GLU A 190 -2.37 15.26 10.51
C GLU A 190 -3.29 14.35 11.35
N GLY A 191 -3.85 13.30 10.76
CA GLY A 191 -4.66 12.32 11.48
C GLY A 191 -3.86 11.32 12.31
N ILE A 192 -2.56 11.16 12.07
CA ILE A 192 -1.72 10.20 12.79
C ILE A 192 -1.56 10.54 14.28
N PRO A 193 -1.24 11.78 14.68
CA PRO A 193 -1.22 12.19 16.09
C PRO A 193 -2.52 11.90 16.84
N ASP A 194 -3.67 12.15 16.19
CA ASP A 194 -4.99 11.89 16.77
C ASP A 194 -5.22 10.39 17.00
N ILE A 195 -4.86 9.55 16.02
CA ILE A 195 -4.92 8.08 16.16
C ILE A 195 -4.09 7.62 17.35
N LEU A 196 -2.83 8.07 17.45
CA LEU A 196 -1.90 7.63 18.49
C LEU A 196 -2.38 8.05 19.88
N THR A 197 -2.87 9.28 20.01
CA THR A 197 -3.47 9.79 21.25
C THR A 197 -4.68 8.95 21.66
N MET A 198 -5.52 8.56 20.70
CA MET A 198 -6.70 7.74 20.99
C MET A 198 -6.35 6.30 21.35
N ILE A 199 -5.35 5.70 20.70
CA ILE A 199 -4.86 4.37 21.07
C ILE A 199 -4.38 4.41 22.51
N GLU A 200 -3.53 5.37 22.85
CA GLU A 200 -2.94 5.52 24.19
C GLU A 200 -3.98 5.75 25.28
N LYS A 201 -4.89 6.72 25.09
CA LYS A 201 -5.96 7.00 26.07
C LYS A 201 -6.90 5.82 26.33
N ASN A 202 -7.04 4.93 25.35
CA ASN A 202 -7.92 3.77 25.45
C ASN A 202 -7.14 2.47 25.71
N TRP A 203 -5.80 2.50 25.82
CA TRP A 203 -4.97 1.33 26.10
C TRP A 203 -4.89 1.10 27.61
N ASP A 204 -5.93 0.51 28.15
CA ASP A 204 -6.01 0.06 29.55
C ASP A 204 -6.80 -1.25 29.58
N ILE A 205 -6.09 -2.38 29.56
CA ILE A 205 -6.69 -3.71 29.50
C ILE A 205 -7.62 -3.96 30.72
N PRO A 206 -7.20 -3.70 31.98
CA PRO A 206 -8.07 -3.83 33.14
C PRO A 206 -9.38 -3.03 33.06
N THR A 207 -9.30 -1.73 32.74
CA THR A 207 -10.49 -0.86 32.66
C THR A 207 -11.42 -1.31 31.53
N GLN A 208 -10.87 -1.72 30.38
CA GLN A 208 -11.67 -2.23 29.26
C GLN A 208 -12.37 -3.56 29.62
N LEU A 209 -11.69 -4.46 30.33
CA LEU A 209 -12.27 -5.70 30.85
C LEU A 209 -13.41 -5.44 31.84
N GLU A 210 -13.24 -4.47 32.74
CA GLU A 210 -14.28 -4.09 33.68
C GLU A 210 -15.52 -3.54 32.97
N ILE A 211 -15.33 -2.65 31.99
CA ILE A 211 -16.40 -2.09 31.17
C ILE A 211 -17.13 -3.21 30.40
N ASP A 212 -16.41 -4.14 29.80
CA ASP A 212 -17.01 -5.25 29.03
C ASP A 212 -17.82 -6.21 29.91
N ARG A 213 -17.32 -6.52 31.12
CA ARG A 213 -18.06 -7.32 32.11
C ARG A 213 -19.37 -6.64 32.52
N LYS A 214 -19.34 -5.34 32.78
CA LYS A 214 -20.54 -4.56 33.14
C LYS A 214 -21.58 -4.52 32.01
N LEU A 215 -21.14 -4.61 30.76
CA LEU A 215 -22.00 -4.56 29.58
C LEU A 215 -22.42 -5.95 29.07
N GLY A 216 -22.02 -7.04 29.74
CA GLY A 216 -22.39 -8.41 29.36
C GLY A 216 -21.76 -8.90 28.05
N GLY A 217 -20.61 -8.34 27.63
CA GLY A 217 -19.93 -8.69 26.38
C GLY A 217 -18.67 -9.54 26.58
N ASN A 218 -18.44 -10.53 25.71
CA ASN A 218 -17.21 -11.35 25.64
C ASN A 218 -16.13 -10.74 24.71
N ARG A 219 -16.01 -9.41 24.58
CA ARG A 219 -15.36 -8.75 23.40
C ARG A 219 -13.98 -8.11 23.63
N THR A 220 -13.31 -8.33 24.76
CA THR A 220 -12.13 -7.52 25.16
C THR A 220 -10.86 -7.74 24.35
N THR A 221 -10.64 -8.96 23.87
CA THR A 221 -9.48 -9.36 23.09
C THR A 221 -9.45 -8.65 21.71
N ASN A 222 -10.62 -8.51 21.10
CA ASN A 222 -10.78 -7.89 19.78
C ASN A 222 -10.31 -6.41 19.75
N ASN A 223 -10.62 -5.64 20.81
CA ASN A 223 -10.18 -4.25 20.92
C ASN A 223 -8.65 -4.07 20.94
N CYS A 224 -7.92 -5.03 21.52
CA CYS A 224 -6.45 -4.99 21.54
C CYS A 224 -5.88 -5.28 20.16
N GLY A 225 -6.39 -6.33 19.50
CA GLY A 225 -6.00 -6.69 18.14
C GLY A 225 -6.22 -5.56 17.12
N VAL A 226 -7.39 -4.90 17.18
CA VAL A 226 -7.71 -3.77 16.29
C VAL A 226 -6.72 -2.61 16.44
N LYS A 227 -6.32 -2.25 17.66
CA LYS A 227 -5.36 -1.15 17.88
C LYS A 227 -3.96 -1.51 17.36
N ILE A 228 -3.52 -2.75 17.54
CA ILE A 228 -2.25 -3.24 16.98
C ILE A 228 -2.31 -3.19 15.45
N GLU A 229 -3.44 -3.60 14.85
CA GLU A 229 -3.67 -3.52 13.40
C GLU A 229 -3.65 -2.08 12.88
N ILE A 230 -4.29 -1.14 13.58
CA ILE A 230 -4.23 0.30 13.23
C ILE A 230 -2.78 0.79 13.21
N LEU A 231 -1.95 0.42 14.19
CA LEU A 231 -0.53 0.80 14.21
C LEU A 231 0.27 0.18 13.05
N ASN A 232 -0.01 -1.09 12.71
CA ASN A 232 0.59 -1.75 11.55
C ASN A 232 0.29 -0.98 10.26
N GLU A 233 -0.97 -0.61 10.08
CA GLU A 233 -1.43 0.11 8.89
C GLU A 233 -0.81 1.51 8.83
N VAL A 234 -0.76 2.25 9.94
CA VAL A 234 -0.07 3.55 10.01
C VAL A 234 1.40 3.42 9.61
N LEU A 235 2.13 2.45 10.17
CA LEU A 235 3.52 2.18 9.79
C LEU A 235 3.66 1.85 8.29
N GLY A 236 2.80 0.96 7.78
CA GLY A 236 2.80 0.59 6.36
C GLY A 236 2.54 1.77 5.42
N ARG A 237 1.64 2.70 5.79
CA ARG A 237 1.37 3.92 5.01
C ARG A 237 2.54 4.89 5.05
N LEU A 238 3.20 5.05 6.19
CA LEU A 238 4.39 5.91 6.30
C LEU A 238 5.53 5.38 5.42
N ILE A 239 5.79 4.08 5.42
CA ILE A 239 6.76 3.45 4.51
C ILE A 239 6.43 3.79 3.04
N GLN A 240 5.16 3.73 2.63
CA GLN A 240 4.72 4.08 1.28
C GLN A 240 4.88 5.57 0.96
N PHE A 241 4.65 6.47 1.92
CA PHE A 241 4.85 7.89 1.72
C PHE A 241 6.32 8.23 1.44
N GLN A 242 7.27 7.67 2.18
CA GLN A 242 8.69 7.95 1.93
C GLN A 242 9.17 7.42 0.58
N ALA A 243 8.65 6.28 0.13
CA ALA A 243 8.91 5.77 -1.21
C ALA A 243 8.40 6.74 -2.30
N ARG A 244 7.26 7.39 -2.06
CA ARG A 244 6.63 8.30 -3.01
C ARG A 244 7.19 9.73 -3.01
N PHE A 245 7.48 10.31 -1.84
CA PHE A 245 7.85 11.73 -1.73
C PHE A 245 9.37 11.94 -1.63
N ASN A 246 10.09 10.96 -1.07
CA ASN A 246 11.54 11.04 -0.86
C ASN A 246 11.97 12.36 -0.17
N ASP A 247 12.60 13.28 -0.89
CA ASP A 247 13.07 14.58 -0.41
C ASP A 247 12.12 15.74 -0.73
N ARG A 248 10.90 15.44 -1.18
CA ARG A 248 9.90 16.40 -1.68
C ARG A 248 8.63 16.38 -0.87
N TRP A 249 8.78 16.26 0.43
CA TRP A 249 7.65 16.33 1.32
C TRP A 249 6.94 17.68 1.18
N PRO A 250 5.60 17.71 1.21
CA PRO A 250 4.88 18.96 1.36
C PRO A 250 5.32 19.67 2.65
N LYS A 251 5.00 20.95 2.80
CA LYS A 251 5.19 21.65 4.07
C LYS A 251 4.30 21.00 5.14
N ILE A 252 4.91 20.18 6.00
CA ILE A 252 4.22 19.45 7.05
C ILE A 252 4.01 20.38 8.26
N PRO A 253 2.81 20.37 8.89
CA PRO A 253 2.59 21.11 10.14
C PRO A 253 3.58 20.70 11.24
N GLN A 254 4.04 21.67 12.04
CA GLN A 254 5.05 21.44 13.09
C GLN A 254 4.65 20.31 14.07
N LYS A 255 3.38 20.28 14.50
CA LYS A 255 2.82 19.23 15.38
C LYS A 255 3.02 17.80 14.85
N VAL A 256 3.05 17.65 13.53
CA VAL A 256 3.25 16.35 12.87
C VAL A 256 4.74 16.06 12.75
N VAL A 257 5.57 17.06 12.44
CA VAL A 257 7.03 16.93 12.35
C VAL A 257 7.65 16.43 13.66
N GLU A 258 7.09 16.85 14.80
CA GLU A 258 7.50 16.36 16.13
C GLU A 258 7.34 14.84 16.30
N MET A 259 6.44 14.20 15.55
CA MET A 259 6.21 12.75 15.60
C MET A 259 6.82 12.03 14.40
N ILE A 260 6.76 12.64 13.22
CA ILE A 260 7.21 12.09 11.94
C ILE A 260 8.13 13.13 11.32
N ASP A 261 9.43 12.96 11.47
CA ASP A 261 10.42 13.88 10.93
C ASP A 261 10.91 13.40 9.55
N PRO A 262 10.40 13.96 8.43
CA PRO A 262 10.83 13.59 7.08
C PRO A 262 12.13 14.28 6.64
N SER A 263 12.77 15.10 7.49
CA SER A 263 13.89 15.96 7.08
C SER A 263 15.07 15.17 6.51
N THR A 264 15.32 13.98 7.07
CA THR A 264 16.35 13.06 6.62
C THR A 264 15.84 11.63 6.66
N THR A 265 16.44 10.73 5.86
CA THR A 265 16.15 9.30 5.90
C THR A 265 16.34 8.72 7.31
N GLU A 266 17.34 9.20 8.06
CA GLU A 266 17.66 8.73 9.40
C GLU A 266 16.62 9.21 10.43
N SER A 267 16.27 10.49 10.40
CA SER A 267 15.17 11.03 11.22
C SER A 267 13.87 10.27 10.97
N TYR A 268 13.56 10.02 9.69
CA TYR A 268 12.32 9.36 9.31
C TYR A 268 12.28 7.90 9.78
N LEU A 269 13.37 7.15 9.57
CA LEU A 269 13.51 5.80 10.13
C LEU A 269 13.40 5.83 11.66
N GLY A 270 14.01 6.82 12.32
CA GLY A 270 13.89 7.06 13.76
C GLY A 270 12.43 7.19 14.21
N SER A 271 11.63 8.02 13.53
CA SER A 271 10.20 8.15 13.78
C SER A 271 9.44 6.83 13.58
N LEU A 272 9.73 6.08 12.52
CA LEU A 272 9.12 4.76 12.29
C LEU A 272 9.47 3.77 13.41
N TYR A 273 10.72 3.73 13.86
CA TYR A 273 11.15 2.87 14.95
C TYR A 273 10.55 3.26 16.30
N GLN A 274 10.31 4.54 16.56
CA GLN A 274 9.59 4.98 17.75
C GLN A 274 8.14 4.48 17.76
N LEU A 275 7.44 4.60 16.63
CA LEU A 275 6.09 4.06 16.48
C LEU A 275 6.06 2.53 16.62
N TYR A 276 7.02 1.84 16.00
CA TYR A 276 7.18 0.40 16.14
C TYR A 276 7.47 0.00 17.60
N LYS A 277 8.35 0.71 18.30
CA LYS A 277 8.63 0.46 19.72
C LYS A 277 7.36 0.59 20.57
N LYS A 278 6.57 1.63 20.35
CA LYS A 278 5.28 1.82 21.03
C LYS A 278 4.31 0.67 20.73
N GLN A 279 4.28 0.16 19.50
CA GLN A 279 3.52 -1.05 19.18
C GLN A 279 4.02 -2.29 19.96
N GLN A 280 5.34 -2.47 20.08
CA GLN A 280 5.92 -3.59 20.84
C GLN A 280 5.60 -3.48 22.34
N GLU A 281 5.60 -2.28 22.90
CA GLU A 281 5.18 -2.03 24.29
C GLU A 281 3.74 -2.51 24.52
N TYR A 282 2.82 -2.25 23.58
CA TYR A 282 1.45 -2.74 23.63
C TYR A 282 1.34 -4.26 23.50
N ILE A 283 2.10 -4.88 22.61
CA ILE A 283 2.12 -6.34 22.46
C ILE A 283 2.66 -7.00 23.74
N GLN A 284 3.70 -6.44 24.33
CA GLN A 284 4.28 -6.93 25.58
C GLN A 284 3.31 -6.75 26.76
N ASP A 285 2.61 -5.62 26.83
CA ASP A 285 1.59 -5.39 27.85
C ASP A 285 0.43 -6.39 27.75
N LEU A 286 -0.04 -6.68 26.53
CA LEU A 286 -1.00 -7.76 26.26
C LEU A 286 -0.50 -9.12 26.76
N GLU A 287 0.77 -9.44 26.50
CA GLU A 287 1.40 -10.69 26.95
C GLU A 287 1.46 -10.79 28.48
N GLN A 288 1.91 -9.72 29.14
CA GLN A 288 1.97 -9.67 30.60
C GLN A 288 0.59 -9.85 31.23
N HIS A 289 -0.44 -9.23 30.66
CA HIS A 289 -1.81 -9.38 31.14
C HIS A 289 -2.37 -10.79 30.91
N HIS A 290 -2.00 -11.44 29.81
CA HIS A 290 -2.32 -12.85 29.57
C HIS A 290 -1.66 -13.77 30.60
N GLN A 291 -0.35 -13.62 30.82
CA GLN A 291 0.42 -14.42 31.79
C GLN A 291 -0.10 -14.25 33.23
N LYS A 292 -0.59 -13.06 33.58
CA LYS A 292 -1.23 -12.76 34.88
C LYS A 292 -2.65 -13.32 35.03
N GLY A 293 -3.21 -13.93 33.98
CA GLY A 293 -4.59 -14.43 33.98
C GLY A 293 -5.66 -13.33 34.00
N THR A 294 -5.32 -12.10 33.60
CA THR A 294 -6.21 -10.92 33.68
C THR A 294 -7.51 -11.13 32.90
N PHE A 295 -7.42 -11.84 31.77
CA PHE A 295 -8.55 -12.13 30.88
C PHE A 295 -9.48 -13.23 31.42
N GLY A 296 -9.05 -14.00 32.42
CA GLY A 296 -9.78 -15.14 32.99
C GLY A 296 -9.17 -16.50 32.65
N PRO A 297 -9.54 -17.56 33.39
CA PRO A 297 -8.85 -18.86 33.36
C PRO A 297 -8.98 -19.65 32.05
N ASN A 298 -9.92 -19.28 31.16
CA ASN A 298 -10.18 -19.97 29.90
C ASN A 298 -10.11 -19.02 28.68
N VAL A 299 -9.51 -17.84 28.83
CA VAL A 299 -9.44 -16.84 27.75
C VAL A 299 -8.00 -16.70 27.30
N ASN A 300 -7.70 -17.27 26.14
CA ASN A 300 -6.43 -17.04 25.46
C ASN A 300 -6.61 -15.94 24.40
N PRO A 301 -6.10 -14.71 24.61
CA PRO A 301 -6.22 -13.64 23.64
C PRO A 301 -5.50 -13.98 22.32
N TYR A 302 -4.52 -14.87 22.31
CA TYR A 302 -3.77 -15.26 21.12
C TYR A 302 -4.51 -16.26 20.22
N GLU A 303 -5.64 -16.81 20.66
CA GLU A 303 -6.51 -17.64 19.82
C GLU A 303 -7.49 -16.81 18.98
N GLU A 304 -7.57 -15.49 19.24
CA GLU A 304 -8.48 -14.60 18.56
C GLU A 304 -7.97 -14.26 17.16
N PRO A 305 -8.76 -14.49 16.09
CA PRO A 305 -8.29 -14.30 14.72
C PRO A 305 -7.76 -12.90 14.43
N VAL A 306 -8.36 -11.86 15.02
CA VAL A 306 -7.94 -10.47 14.86
C VAL A 306 -6.56 -10.22 15.48
N ILE A 307 -6.28 -10.80 16.66
CA ILE A 307 -4.96 -10.70 17.30
C ILE A 307 -3.93 -11.48 16.49
N GLN A 308 -4.23 -12.72 16.09
CA GLN A 308 -3.32 -13.52 15.26
C GLN A 308 -2.95 -12.80 13.97
N ARG A 309 -3.94 -12.20 13.29
CA ARG A 309 -3.72 -11.41 12.08
C ARG A 309 -2.86 -10.18 12.37
N ALA A 310 -3.18 -9.41 13.41
CA ALA A 310 -2.44 -8.21 13.79
C ALA A 310 -0.96 -8.52 14.14
N LEU A 311 -0.71 -9.59 14.88
CA LEU A 311 0.65 -10.05 15.21
C LEU A 311 1.41 -10.53 13.97
N THR A 312 0.74 -11.29 13.09
CA THR A 312 1.33 -11.71 11.81
C THR A 312 1.75 -10.51 10.95
N ILE A 313 0.87 -9.52 10.80
CA ILE A 313 1.15 -8.30 10.04
C ILE A 313 2.27 -7.48 10.73
N SER A 314 2.31 -7.44 12.06
CA SER A 314 3.38 -6.76 12.80
C SER A 314 4.76 -7.37 12.53
N ILE A 315 4.86 -8.71 12.49
CA ILE A 315 6.09 -9.41 12.11
C ILE A 315 6.52 -8.99 10.69
N LEU A 316 5.61 -9.02 9.72
CA LEU A 316 5.91 -8.64 8.33
C LEU A 316 6.31 -7.15 8.20
N THR A 317 5.64 -6.28 8.95
CA THR A 317 5.92 -4.83 8.96
C THR A 317 7.29 -4.54 9.57
N ASN A 318 7.66 -5.25 10.64
CA ASN A 318 8.99 -5.19 11.24
C ASN A 318 10.07 -5.63 10.26
N LEU A 319 9.88 -6.77 9.59
CA LEU A 319 10.85 -7.28 8.61
C LEU A 319 11.05 -6.29 7.44
N ASN A 320 9.97 -5.62 6.99
CA ASN A 320 10.08 -4.57 5.99
C ASN A 320 10.88 -3.36 6.51
N LEU A 321 10.55 -2.86 7.71
CA LEU A 321 11.25 -1.72 8.31
C LEU A 321 12.75 -2.03 8.52
N LYS A 322 13.05 -3.20 9.08
CA LYS A 322 14.42 -3.68 9.30
C LYS A 322 15.18 -3.82 7.98
N GLY A 323 14.57 -4.41 6.95
CA GLY A 323 15.20 -4.51 5.63
C GLY A 323 15.55 -3.15 5.02
N ILE A 324 14.65 -2.18 5.11
CA ILE A 324 14.88 -0.80 4.65
C ILE A 324 16.02 -0.15 5.44
N GLU A 325 16.05 -0.31 6.77
CA GLU A 325 17.12 0.22 7.61
C GLU A 325 18.48 -0.40 7.26
N LEU A 326 18.54 -1.71 7.06
CA LEU A 326 19.76 -2.42 6.70
C LEU A 326 20.28 -1.96 5.33
N ILE A 327 19.39 -1.75 4.36
CA ILE A 327 19.76 -1.18 3.05
C ILE A 327 20.28 0.25 3.21
N HIS A 328 19.65 1.07 4.05
CA HIS A 328 20.13 2.43 4.33
C HIS A 328 21.56 2.40 4.91
N LYS A 329 21.79 1.61 5.97
CA LYS A 329 23.10 1.45 6.60
C LYS A 329 24.15 0.93 5.61
N TYR A 330 23.79 -0.06 4.79
CA TYR A 330 24.71 -0.63 3.82
C TYR A 330 25.00 0.30 2.64
N LYS A 331 23.98 0.77 1.91
CA LYS A 331 24.17 1.57 0.67
C LYS A 331 24.58 3.01 0.93
N GLN A 332 24.09 3.62 2.02
CA GLN A 332 24.32 5.04 2.27
C GLN A 332 25.38 5.27 3.36
N LYS A 333 25.39 4.47 4.43
CA LYS A 333 26.41 4.56 5.50
C LYS A 333 27.63 3.65 5.29
N ARG A 334 27.59 2.78 4.27
CA ARG A 334 28.68 1.83 3.91
C ARG A 334 29.02 0.83 5.00
N GLU A 335 28.04 0.49 5.85
CA GLU A 335 28.19 -0.48 6.92
C GLU A 335 28.06 -1.91 6.39
N LYS A 336 29.19 -2.59 6.14
CA LYS A 336 29.20 -3.95 5.55
C LYS A 336 28.42 -4.99 6.39
N LYS A 337 28.46 -4.87 7.72
CA LYS A 337 27.73 -5.79 8.62
C LYS A 337 26.22 -5.77 8.36
N ALA A 338 25.67 -4.62 7.95
CA ALA A 338 24.24 -4.51 7.63
C ALA A 338 23.84 -5.39 6.44
N PHE A 339 24.75 -5.63 5.49
CA PHE A 339 24.52 -6.55 4.37
C PHE A 339 24.42 -8.01 4.82
N GLU A 340 25.33 -8.44 5.71
CA GLU A 340 25.27 -9.79 6.29
C GLU A 340 24.00 -10.00 7.14
N GLU A 341 23.56 -8.97 7.86
CA GLU A 341 22.29 -9.00 8.60
C GLU A 341 21.08 -9.07 7.66
N LEU A 342 21.14 -8.40 6.49
CA LEU A 342 20.09 -8.47 5.47
C LEU A 342 19.98 -9.89 4.90
N LYS A 343 21.10 -10.56 4.62
CA LYS A 343 21.14 -11.95 4.15
C LYS A 343 20.51 -12.90 5.17
N LYS A 344 20.91 -12.80 6.44
CA LYS A 344 20.32 -13.62 7.53
C LYS A 344 18.82 -13.39 7.66
N MET A 345 18.37 -12.14 7.54
CA MET A 345 16.94 -11.82 7.57
C MET A 345 16.19 -12.47 6.41
N LEU A 346 16.75 -12.50 5.20
CA LEU A 346 16.15 -13.18 4.05
C LEU A 346 16.04 -14.70 4.25
N GLU A 347 17.07 -15.33 4.82
CA GLU A 347 17.04 -16.76 5.17
C GLU A 347 15.95 -17.08 6.20
N GLU A 348 15.81 -16.21 7.21
CA GLU A 348 14.73 -16.30 8.20
C GLU A 348 13.35 -16.13 7.56
N ILE A 349 13.21 -15.16 6.65
CA ILE A 349 11.98 -14.94 5.89
C ILE A 349 11.63 -16.20 5.09
N THR A 350 12.56 -16.77 4.33
CA THR A 350 12.28 -17.97 3.53
C THR A 350 11.84 -19.15 4.41
N THR A 351 12.48 -19.35 5.55
CA THR A 351 12.11 -20.43 6.51
C THR A 351 10.73 -20.20 7.13
N ARG A 352 10.37 -18.94 7.41
CA ARG A 352 9.03 -18.59 7.93
C ARG A 352 7.95 -18.67 6.85
N PHE A 353 8.29 -18.37 5.60
CA PHE A 353 7.38 -18.49 4.46
C PHE A 353 6.98 -19.93 4.18
N ASP A 354 7.83 -20.92 4.46
CA ASP A 354 7.48 -22.34 4.29
C ASP A 354 6.19 -22.72 5.04
N ARG A 355 5.90 -22.07 6.18
CA ARG A 355 4.64 -22.26 6.92
C ARG A 355 3.44 -21.52 6.31
N ILE A 356 3.70 -20.46 5.54
CA ILE A 356 2.69 -19.70 4.81
C ILE A 356 2.38 -20.39 3.45
N LEU A 357 3.33 -21.15 2.88
CA LEU A 357 3.19 -21.88 1.61
C LEU A 357 1.97 -22.78 1.57
N ASP A 358 1.62 -23.45 2.67
CA ASP A 358 0.42 -24.29 2.76
C ASP A 358 -0.86 -23.51 2.44
N THR A 359 -0.89 -22.21 2.76
CA THR A 359 -1.98 -21.31 2.41
C THR A 359 -1.88 -20.81 0.96
N LEU A 360 -0.65 -20.61 0.44
CA LEU A 360 -0.41 -20.14 -0.93
C LEU A 360 -0.77 -21.18 -2.00
N ASN A 361 -0.70 -22.47 -1.66
CA ASN A 361 -0.93 -23.59 -2.57
C ASN A 361 -2.42 -23.98 -2.71
N SER A 362 -3.34 -23.24 -2.11
CA SER A 362 -4.78 -23.45 -2.32
C SER A 362 -5.19 -22.97 -3.73
N PRO A 363 -5.94 -23.76 -4.52
CA PRO A 363 -6.39 -23.39 -5.87
C PRO A 363 -7.18 -22.08 -5.96
N GLN A 364 -7.75 -21.59 -4.85
CA GLN A 364 -8.55 -20.35 -4.81
C GLN A 364 -7.76 -19.14 -4.32
N PHE A 365 -6.53 -19.35 -3.81
CA PHE A 365 -5.77 -18.34 -3.09
C PHE A 365 -5.48 -17.10 -3.93
N LEU A 366 -5.03 -17.26 -5.17
CA LEU A 366 -4.57 -16.16 -6.03
C LEU A 366 -5.63 -15.08 -6.29
N ASN A 367 -6.90 -15.45 -6.25
CA ASN A 367 -8.03 -14.54 -6.46
C ASN A 367 -8.64 -14.03 -5.15
N SER A 368 -8.05 -14.34 -3.99
CA SER A 368 -8.54 -14.00 -2.65
C SER A 368 -8.02 -12.67 -2.11
N THR A 369 -8.68 -12.13 -1.09
CA THR A 369 -8.21 -10.97 -0.32
C THR A 369 -6.87 -11.24 0.39
N ASN A 370 -6.61 -12.49 0.78
CA ASN A 370 -5.36 -12.85 1.44
C ASN A 370 -4.17 -12.74 0.49
N ALA A 371 -4.33 -13.14 -0.78
CA ALA A 371 -3.29 -12.99 -1.79
C ALA A 371 -2.96 -11.50 -2.05
N GLU A 372 -3.98 -10.64 -2.15
CA GLU A 372 -3.83 -9.19 -2.29
C GLU A 372 -3.07 -8.57 -1.11
N ASN A 373 -3.40 -8.98 0.12
CA ASN A 373 -2.73 -8.49 1.33
C ASN A 373 -1.26 -8.95 1.41
N LEU A 374 -0.96 -10.19 1.00
CA LEU A 374 0.38 -10.75 1.01
C LEU A 374 1.27 -10.26 -0.14
N ALA A 375 0.69 -9.79 -1.24
CA ALA A 375 1.46 -9.29 -2.38
C ALA A 375 2.28 -8.03 -2.05
N LYS A 376 1.83 -7.17 -1.11
CA LYS A 376 2.57 -5.99 -0.65
C LYS A 376 3.87 -6.32 0.10
N PRO A 377 3.88 -7.15 1.16
CA PRO A 377 5.14 -7.53 1.82
C PRO A 377 6.05 -8.35 0.90
N LEU A 378 5.51 -9.21 0.03
CA LEU A 378 6.29 -9.96 -0.94
C LEU A 378 7.11 -9.07 -1.88
N TYR A 379 6.55 -7.92 -2.29
CA TYR A 379 7.27 -6.93 -3.09
C TYR A 379 8.59 -6.47 -2.41
N TYR A 380 8.57 -6.22 -1.10
CA TYR A 380 9.77 -5.83 -0.35
C TYR A 380 10.76 -6.98 -0.19
N PHE A 381 10.29 -8.22 -0.02
CA PHE A 381 11.19 -9.37 0.05
C PHE A 381 11.89 -9.64 -1.29
N ILE A 382 11.20 -9.50 -2.43
CA ILE A 382 11.82 -9.54 -3.76
C ILE A 382 12.85 -8.41 -3.89
N TYR A 383 12.53 -7.20 -3.41
CA TYR A 383 13.47 -6.08 -3.42
C TYR A 383 14.75 -6.40 -2.61
N PHE A 384 14.62 -6.88 -1.38
CA PHE A 384 15.75 -7.20 -0.52
C PHE A 384 16.63 -8.30 -1.13
N ALA A 385 16.02 -9.36 -1.66
CA ALA A 385 16.74 -10.41 -2.38
C ALA A 385 17.39 -9.89 -3.66
N GLY A 386 16.76 -8.92 -4.34
CA GLY A 386 17.34 -8.25 -5.49
C GLY A 386 18.60 -7.47 -5.15
N ILE A 387 18.64 -6.78 -3.99
CA ILE A 387 19.87 -6.09 -3.52
C ILE A 387 20.99 -7.10 -3.27
N VAL A 388 20.70 -8.18 -2.54
CA VAL A 388 21.68 -9.25 -2.31
C VAL A 388 22.18 -9.82 -3.63
N ALA A 389 21.29 -10.13 -4.56
CA ALA A 389 21.65 -10.71 -5.84
C ALA A 389 22.49 -9.78 -6.73
N VAL A 390 22.22 -8.48 -6.70
CA VAL A 390 22.98 -7.48 -7.47
C VAL A 390 24.38 -7.30 -6.88
N ASP A 391 24.50 -7.24 -5.56
CA ASP A 391 25.77 -6.96 -4.89
C ASP A 391 26.70 -8.16 -4.78
N GLU A 392 26.14 -9.37 -4.57
CA GLU A 392 26.92 -10.61 -4.66
C GLU A 392 27.20 -11.00 -6.10
N GLN A 393 26.49 -10.38 -7.06
CA GLN A 393 26.44 -10.85 -8.43
C GLN A 393 26.10 -12.34 -8.44
N GLU A 394 24.98 -12.72 -7.85
CA GLU A 394 24.51 -14.11 -7.80
C GLU A 394 22.99 -14.13 -7.79
N THR A 395 22.37 -15.01 -8.58
CA THR A 395 20.89 -15.09 -8.61
C THR A 395 20.33 -15.99 -7.53
N THR A 396 21.18 -16.63 -6.70
CA THR A 396 20.79 -17.62 -5.68
C THR A 396 19.64 -17.15 -4.78
N ALA A 397 19.71 -15.92 -4.27
CA ALA A 397 18.64 -15.37 -3.42
C ALA A 397 17.33 -15.14 -4.19
N LEU A 398 17.40 -14.67 -5.44
CA LEU A 398 16.24 -14.48 -6.31
C LEU A 398 15.63 -15.81 -6.77
N ASP A 399 16.45 -16.78 -7.13
CA ASP A 399 16.00 -18.08 -7.63
C ASP A 399 15.34 -18.89 -6.49
N LYS A 400 15.81 -18.77 -5.24
CA LYS A 400 15.12 -19.31 -4.05
C LYS A 400 13.72 -18.72 -3.88
N LEU A 401 13.57 -17.40 -3.99
CA LEU A 401 12.25 -16.76 -3.95
C LEU A 401 11.38 -17.13 -5.15
N GLU A 402 11.96 -17.29 -6.34
CA GLU A 402 11.21 -17.73 -7.52
C GLU A 402 10.65 -19.13 -7.32
N ALA A 403 11.46 -20.07 -6.83
CA ALA A 403 11.02 -21.42 -6.52
C ALA A 403 9.88 -21.45 -5.49
N LEU A 404 10.00 -20.65 -4.43
CA LEU A 404 8.97 -20.51 -3.38
C LEU A 404 7.63 -20.01 -3.94
N LEU A 405 7.66 -19.08 -4.90
CA LEU A 405 6.48 -18.38 -5.40
C LEU A 405 5.97 -18.93 -6.74
N ASN A 406 6.61 -19.96 -7.31
CA ASN A 406 6.37 -20.44 -8.67
C ASN A 406 4.93 -20.92 -8.90
N GLU A 407 4.36 -21.67 -7.96
CA GLU A 407 3.01 -22.22 -8.09
C GLU A 407 1.90 -21.21 -7.77
N SER A 408 2.26 -20.07 -7.16
CA SER A 408 1.34 -19.01 -6.81
C SER A 408 1.62 -17.75 -7.64
N TYR A 409 2.34 -16.78 -7.09
CA TYR A 409 2.53 -15.44 -7.66
C TYR A 409 3.31 -15.41 -8.98
N PHE A 410 4.16 -16.41 -9.25
CA PHE A 410 4.92 -16.53 -10.50
C PHE A 410 4.37 -17.58 -11.48
N SER A 411 3.21 -18.18 -11.16
CA SER A 411 2.45 -18.98 -12.13
C SER A 411 1.93 -18.08 -13.25
N LYS A 412 1.42 -18.67 -14.33
CA LYS A 412 0.82 -17.89 -15.43
C LYS A 412 -0.32 -16.98 -14.91
N GLU A 413 -1.22 -17.53 -14.09
CA GLU A 413 -2.33 -16.78 -13.49
C GLU A 413 -1.83 -15.73 -12.48
N GLY A 414 -0.84 -16.09 -11.65
CA GLY A 414 -0.23 -15.18 -10.70
C GLY A 414 0.45 -13.97 -11.36
N ILE A 415 1.15 -14.18 -12.48
CA ILE A 415 1.78 -13.11 -13.26
C ILE A 415 0.72 -12.22 -13.92
N GLU A 416 -0.39 -12.79 -14.41
CA GLU A 416 -1.50 -12.01 -14.95
C GLU A 416 -2.18 -11.14 -13.87
N HIS A 417 -2.25 -11.63 -12.63
CA HIS A 417 -2.91 -10.92 -11.53
C HIS A 417 -1.99 -9.91 -10.83
N PHE A 418 -0.72 -10.27 -10.58
CA PHE A 418 0.29 -9.50 -9.86
C PHE A 418 1.57 -9.22 -10.69
N PRO A 419 1.45 -8.63 -11.89
CA PRO A 419 2.59 -8.49 -12.82
C PRO A 419 3.75 -7.64 -12.27
N TYR A 420 3.47 -6.72 -11.34
CA TYR A 420 4.47 -5.85 -10.72
C TYR A 420 5.50 -6.60 -9.87
N LEU A 421 5.13 -7.74 -9.27
CA LEU A 421 6.08 -8.60 -8.54
C LEU A 421 7.10 -9.19 -9.52
N LYS A 422 6.61 -9.68 -10.67
CA LYS A 422 7.49 -10.21 -11.72
C LYS A 422 8.36 -9.12 -12.35
N LEU A 423 7.84 -7.90 -12.49
CA LEU A 423 8.63 -6.75 -12.98
C LEU A 423 9.84 -6.48 -12.09
N LEU A 424 9.63 -6.37 -10.78
CA LEU A 424 10.72 -6.12 -9.84
C LEU A 424 11.74 -7.26 -9.85
N TYR A 425 11.26 -8.51 -9.84
CA TYR A 425 12.12 -9.69 -9.96
C TYR A 425 12.98 -9.65 -11.25
N LEU A 426 12.37 -9.38 -12.40
CA LEU A 426 13.07 -9.32 -13.69
C LEU A 426 14.04 -8.14 -13.75
N THR A 427 13.70 -7.00 -13.12
CA THR A 427 14.60 -5.84 -13.03
C THR A 427 15.86 -6.20 -12.23
N ALA A 428 15.71 -6.89 -11.10
CA ALA A 428 16.84 -7.36 -10.30
C ALA A 428 17.69 -8.39 -11.06
N LYS A 429 17.05 -9.38 -11.68
CA LYS A 429 17.73 -10.41 -12.48
C LYS A 429 18.49 -9.82 -13.67
N LEU A 430 17.90 -8.84 -14.37
CA LEU A 430 18.56 -8.12 -15.45
C LEU A 430 19.78 -7.36 -14.92
N THR A 431 19.64 -6.64 -13.81
CA THR A 431 20.75 -5.89 -13.20
C THR A 431 21.90 -6.83 -12.80
N THR A 432 21.61 -7.95 -12.16
CA THR A 432 22.63 -8.98 -11.84
C THR A 432 23.29 -9.53 -13.10
N ALA A 433 22.52 -9.85 -14.14
CA ALA A 433 23.06 -10.39 -15.40
C ALA A 433 23.98 -9.38 -16.12
N LEU A 434 23.61 -8.10 -16.13
CA LEU A 434 24.41 -7.03 -16.71
C LEU A 434 25.72 -6.84 -15.93
N ASN A 435 25.67 -6.84 -14.60
CA ASN A 435 26.87 -6.74 -13.74
C ASN A 435 27.86 -7.90 -13.98
N LYS A 436 27.35 -9.09 -14.30
CA LYS A 436 28.16 -10.25 -14.69
C LYS A 436 28.69 -10.21 -16.12
N ASN A 437 28.26 -9.25 -16.93
CA ASN A 437 28.40 -9.28 -18.39
C ASN A 437 27.80 -10.56 -19.03
N ASP A 438 26.78 -11.17 -18.43
CA ASP A 438 26.08 -12.33 -19.02
C ASP A 438 25.09 -11.85 -20.08
N GLN A 439 25.58 -11.78 -21.33
CA GLN A 439 24.77 -11.35 -22.47
C GLN A 439 23.55 -12.26 -22.70
N LYS A 440 23.69 -13.57 -22.52
CA LYS A 440 22.60 -14.52 -22.80
C LYS A 440 21.45 -14.30 -21.82
N MET A 441 21.76 -14.27 -20.52
CA MET A 441 20.77 -14.04 -19.46
C MET A 441 20.18 -12.63 -19.56
N SER A 442 20.98 -11.62 -19.89
CA SER A 442 20.49 -10.24 -20.05
C SER A 442 19.47 -10.14 -21.19
N LEU A 443 19.78 -10.73 -22.36
CA LEU A 443 18.86 -10.71 -23.51
C LEU A 443 17.61 -11.56 -23.29
N GLU A 444 17.72 -12.69 -22.59
CA GLU A 444 16.55 -13.50 -22.21
C GLU A 444 15.64 -12.76 -21.23
N THR A 445 16.22 -12.11 -20.22
CA THR A 445 15.48 -11.32 -19.24
C THR A 445 14.82 -10.09 -19.89
N ALA A 446 15.52 -9.42 -20.81
CA ALA A 446 14.96 -8.34 -21.62
C ALA A 446 13.76 -8.79 -22.46
N LYS A 447 13.81 -10.00 -23.03
CA LYS A 447 12.66 -10.59 -23.74
C LYS A 447 11.48 -10.82 -22.79
N LYS A 448 11.72 -11.34 -21.59
CA LYS A 448 10.69 -11.56 -20.56
C LYS A 448 10.05 -10.25 -20.10
N LEU A 449 10.82 -9.17 -19.93
CA LEU A 449 10.30 -7.84 -19.61
C LEU A 449 9.35 -7.31 -20.70
N LEU A 450 9.71 -7.48 -21.98
CA LEU A 450 8.85 -7.09 -23.09
C LEU A 450 7.58 -7.92 -23.22
N GLN A 451 7.62 -9.19 -22.81
CA GLN A 451 6.44 -10.06 -22.74
C GLN A 451 5.54 -9.73 -21.55
N LEU A 452 6.10 -9.23 -20.45
CA LEU A 452 5.36 -8.80 -19.27
C LEU A 452 4.63 -7.47 -19.50
N GLU A 453 5.20 -6.58 -20.31
CA GLU A 453 4.69 -5.22 -20.55
C GLU A 453 3.17 -5.14 -20.83
N PRO A 454 2.58 -5.95 -21.74
CA PRO A 454 1.15 -5.86 -22.03
C PRO A 454 0.25 -6.15 -20.82
N LEU A 455 0.74 -6.92 -19.83
CA LEU A 455 0.02 -7.22 -18.60
C LEU A 455 0.01 -6.04 -17.62
N LEU A 456 0.92 -5.07 -17.80
CA LEU A 456 1.04 -3.87 -16.97
C LEU A 456 0.23 -2.68 -17.52
N LYS A 457 -0.72 -2.90 -18.46
CA LYS A 457 -1.46 -1.82 -19.14
C LYS A 457 -2.15 -0.81 -18.20
N PHE A 458 -2.58 -1.25 -17.01
CA PHE A 458 -3.20 -0.38 -15.99
C PHE A 458 -2.19 0.26 -15.01
N GLN A 459 -0.90 0.02 -15.25
CA GLN A 459 0.24 0.58 -14.55
C GLN A 459 1.19 1.17 -15.60
N PRO A 460 0.78 2.26 -16.29
CA PRO A 460 1.49 2.73 -17.48
C PRO A 460 2.96 3.09 -17.19
N ARG A 461 3.28 3.55 -15.98
CA ARG A 461 4.68 3.81 -15.62
C ARG A 461 5.53 2.53 -15.65
N ASP A 462 5.05 1.49 -14.98
CA ASP A 462 5.68 0.17 -14.92
C ASP A 462 5.74 -0.51 -16.29
N ALA A 463 4.67 -0.41 -17.09
CA ALA A 463 4.66 -0.90 -18.47
C ALA A 463 5.73 -0.22 -19.33
N PHE A 464 5.83 1.10 -19.25
CA PHE A 464 6.86 1.84 -19.99
C PHE A 464 8.26 1.45 -19.53
N ALA A 465 8.49 1.32 -18.21
CA ALA A 465 9.79 0.92 -17.68
C ALA A 465 10.19 -0.50 -18.13
N ALA A 466 9.26 -1.46 -18.09
CA ALA A 466 9.48 -2.81 -18.60
C ALA A 466 9.88 -2.79 -20.09
N TYR A 467 9.15 -2.03 -20.90
CA TYR A 467 9.43 -1.87 -22.33
C TYR A 467 10.80 -1.23 -22.57
N LEU A 468 11.08 -0.14 -21.86
CA LEU A 468 12.29 0.65 -21.98
C LEU A 468 13.52 -0.18 -21.60
N GLN A 469 13.50 -0.87 -20.46
CA GLN A 469 14.60 -1.74 -20.03
C GLN A 469 14.88 -2.83 -21.07
N GLY A 470 13.83 -3.46 -21.60
CA GLY A 470 13.96 -4.51 -22.62
C GLY A 470 14.55 -3.98 -23.93
N GLU A 471 14.07 -2.86 -24.44
CA GLU A 471 14.56 -2.27 -25.69
C GLU A 471 15.95 -1.64 -25.54
N LEU A 472 16.27 -0.98 -24.41
CA LEU A 472 17.61 -0.46 -24.15
C LEU A 472 18.65 -1.58 -24.01
N THR A 473 18.29 -2.72 -23.40
CA THR A 473 19.20 -3.88 -23.32
C THR A 473 19.52 -4.43 -24.72
N LYS A 474 18.51 -4.53 -25.60
CA LYS A 474 18.73 -4.92 -27.00
C LYS A 474 19.61 -3.92 -27.74
N LEU A 475 19.43 -2.62 -27.48
CA LEU A 475 20.24 -1.57 -28.06
C LEU A 475 21.70 -1.67 -27.58
N ALA A 476 21.92 -1.82 -26.27
CA ALA A 476 23.24 -1.95 -25.66
C ALA A 476 24.05 -3.11 -26.27
N TYR A 477 23.40 -4.26 -26.53
CA TYR A 477 24.02 -5.40 -27.20
C TYR A 477 23.94 -5.38 -28.73
N LYS A 478 23.65 -4.23 -29.35
CA LYS A 478 23.59 -4.02 -30.81
C LYS A 478 22.63 -5.00 -31.54
N LYS A 479 21.60 -5.51 -30.85
CA LYS A 479 20.57 -6.39 -31.44
C LYS A 479 19.51 -5.61 -32.23
N ILE A 480 19.44 -4.29 -32.02
CA ILE A 480 18.61 -3.36 -32.77
C ILE A 480 19.41 -2.10 -33.08
N LYS A 481 19.03 -1.37 -34.13
CA LYS A 481 19.63 -0.08 -34.47
C LYS A 481 18.98 1.06 -33.66
N PRO A 482 19.69 2.18 -33.39
CA PRO A 482 19.12 3.36 -32.72
C PRO A 482 17.82 3.87 -33.36
N GLU A 483 17.70 3.83 -34.70
CA GLU A 483 16.49 4.26 -35.41
C GLU A 483 15.30 3.32 -35.13
N THR A 484 15.58 2.02 -35.00
CA THR A 484 14.57 1.02 -34.65
C THR A 484 14.09 1.21 -33.23
N PHE A 485 15.02 1.42 -32.29
CA PHE A 485 14.72 1.77 -30.91
C PHE A 485 13.83 3.02 -30.86
N LYS A 486 14.22 4.11 -31.53
CA LYS A 486 13.45 5.36 -31.57
C LYS A 486 12.04 5.16 -32.11
N LYS A 487 11.90 4.45 -33.24
CA LYS A 487 10.60 4.16 -33.85
C LYS A 487 9.71 3.39 -32.87
N ARG A 488 10.26 2.38 -32.19
CA ARG A 488 9.57 1.55 -31.20
C ARG A 488 9.16 2.33 -29.96
N MET A 489 10.06 3.15 -29.39
CA MET A 489 9.74 3.98 -28.23
C MET A 489 8.69 5.04 -28.55
N LYS A 490 8.77 5.69 -29.72
CA LYS A 490 7.74 6.65 -30.16
C LYS A 490 6.39 5.96 -30.33
N LYS A 491 6.35 4.78 -30.96
CA LYS A 491 5.12 3.97 -31.08
C LYS A 491 4.55 3.65 -29.70
N LYS A 492 5.40 3.15 -28.78
CA LYS A 492 4.99 2.80 -27.42
C LYS A 492 4.42 4.00 -26.67
N LEU A 493 5.11 5.14 -26.70
CA LEU A 493 4.60 6.37 -26.11
C LEU A 493 3.24 6.75 -26.68
N MET A 494 3.04 6.68 -28.00
CA MET A 494 1.74 6.98 -28.63
C MET A 494 0.64 6.01 -28.18
N GLU A 495 0.91 4.70 -28.13
CA GLU A 495 -0.03 3.70 -27.59
C GLU A 495 -0.40 3.98 -26.14
N MET A 496 0.55 4.51 -25.36
CA MET A 496 0.34 4.80 -23.96
C MET A 496 -0.32 6.15 -23.70
N LYS A 497 -0.34 7.09 -24.67
CA LYS A 497 -0.90 8.44 -24.47
C LYS A 497 -2.33 8.44 -23.95
N GLU A 498 -3.12 7.43 -24.30
CA GLU A 498 -4.49 7.24 -23.80
C GLU A 498 -4.57 6.95 -22.30
N TYR A 499 -3.49 6.44 -21.70
CA TYR A 499 -3.39 6.02 -20.31
C TYR A 499 -2.48 6.93 -19.47
N LEU A 500 -1.77 7.87 -20.11
CA LEU A 500 -0.81 8.77 -19.47
C LEU A 500 -1.45 10.13 -19.18
N GLY A 501 -1.22 10.66 -17.98
CA GLY A 501 -1.46 12.08 -17.71
C GLY A 501 -0.49 12.98 -18.49
N LYS A 502 -0.88 14.23 -18.76
CA LYS A 502 -0.06 15.21 -19.50
C LYS A 502 1.37 15.34 -18.95
N THR A 503 1.51 15.39 -17.64
CA THR A 503 2.80 15.49 -16.94
C THR A 503 3.70 14.30 -17.26
N LEU A 504 3.21 13.08 -17.03
CA LEU A 504 3.98 11.85 -17.25
C LEU A 504 4.36 11.68 -18.74
N GLY A 505 3.46 12.04 -19.65
CA GLY A 505 3.76 12.04 -21.09
C GLY A 505 4.92 12.98 -21.45
N THR A 506 4.97 14.17 -20.86
CA THR A 506 6.06 15.15 -21.08
C THR A 506 7.40 14.61 -20.55
N GLU A 507 7.42 14.00 -19.36
CA GLU A 507 8.63 13.41 -18.78
C GLU A 507 9.21 12.29 -19.67
N ILE A 508 8.35 11.45 -20.26
CA ILE A 508 8.78 10.41 -21.21
C ILE A 508 9.39 11.04 -22.46
N GLU A 509 8.71 12.04 -23.04
CA GLU A 509 9.17 12.72 -24.26
C GLU A 509 10.55 13.36 -24.06
N GLU A 510 10.73 14.09 -22.95
CA GLU A 510 12.02 14.69 -22.57
C GLU A 510 13.11 13.63 -22.36
N TYR A 511 12.78 12.50 -21.74
CA TYR A 511 13.71 11.40 -21.53
C TYR A 511 14.15 10.73 -22.84
N LEU A 512 13.20 10.42 -23.73
CA LEU A 512 13.49 9.83 -25.03
C LEU A 512 14.34 10.76 -25.91
N ALA A 513 14.07 12.06 -25.88
CA ALA A 513 14.88 13.07 -26.56
C ALA A 513 16.34 13.09 -26.04
N LYS A 514 16.55 12.84 -24.74
CA LYS A 514 17.88 12.75 -24.14
C LYS A 514 18.64 11.51 -24.61
N ILE A 515 18.04 10.32 -24.60
CA ILE A 515 18.66 9.10 -25.15
C ILE A 515 19.05 9.31 -26.61
N GLU A 516 18.17 9.94 -27.39
CA GLU A 516 18.44 10.25 -28.80
C GLU A 516 19.66 11.16 -28.97
N THR A 517 19.81 12.16 -28.09
CA THR A 517 20.96 13.08 -28.14
C THR A 517 22.28 12.35 -27.84
N ILE A 518 22.26 11.44 -26.85
CA ILE A 518 23.45 10.67 -26.43
C ILE A 518 23.84 9.63 -27.49
N SER A 519 22.87 8.92 -28.06
CA SER A 519 23.09 7.89 -29.09
C SER A 519 23.55 8.43 -30.44
N ARG A 520 23.21 9.69 -30.79
CA ARG A 520 23.59 10.30 -32.08
C ARG A 520 24.98 10.95 -32.14
N LYS A 521 25.59 11.28 -30.99
CA LYS A 521 26.80 12.12 -30.95
C LYS A 521 28.07 11.42 -30.49
N GLY A 522 28.09 10.09 -30.42
CA GLY A 522 29.33 9.30 -30.32
C GLY A 522 30.31 9.77 -29.25
N GLY A 523 29.85 10.13 -28.05
CA GLY A 523 30.72 10.47 -26.92
C GLY A 523 31.39 11.85 -26.95
N GLU A 524 31.28 12.65 -28.02
CA GLU A 524 31.87 13.99 -28.08
C GLU A 524 30.91 15.09 -27.57
N GLN A 525 30.59 15.07 -26.28
CA GLN A 525 30.20 16.30 -25.59
C GLN A 525 31.01 16.45 -24.32
N LYS A 526 31.81 17.53 -24.26
CA LYS A 526 32.22 18.16 -23.00
C LYS A 526 30.98 18.28 -22.13
N GLU A 527 31.00 17.62 -20.98
CA GLU A 527 29.95 17.60 -19.97
C GLU A 527 29.25 18.95 -19.87
N ASN A 528 28.04 19.05 -20.41
CA ASN A 528 27.16 20.14 -20.03
C ASN A 528 26.68 19.79 -18.62
N LYS A 529 27.47 20.17 -17.61
CA LYS A 529 27.25 19.97 -16.14
C LYS A 529 25.86 20.41 -15.64
N LYS A 530 25.03 21.00 -16.49
CA LYS A 530 23.65 21.41 -16.17
C LYS A 530 22.63 20.27 -16.18
N ASN A 531 22.92 19.10 -16.76
CA ASN A 531 21.89 18.09 -17.06
C ASN A 531 22.20 16.65 -16.56
N GLU A 532 22.98 16.47 -15.49
CA GLU A 532 23.04 15.19 -14.79
C GLU A 532 21.72 14.96 -14.02
N ARG A 533 20.88 14.02 -14.49
CA ARG A 533 19.83 13.44 -13.64
C ARG A 533 20.54 12.43 -12.74
N LYS A 534 20.91 12.85 -11.53
CA LYS A 534 21.32 11.91 -10.48
C LYS A 534 20.06 11.42 -9.79
N THR A 535 19.75 10.15 -9.96
CA THR A 535 18.77 9.50 -9.09
C THR A 535 19.41 9.37 -7.71
N LYS A 536 18.90 10.15 -6.76
CA LYS A 536 19.28 9.99 -5.36
C LYS A 536 18.76 8.61 -4.92
N GLN A 537 19.68 7.72 -4.58
CA GLN A 537 19.33 6.42 -4.02
C GLN A 537 18.45 6.62 -2.79
N ASN A 538 17.29 5.95 -2.75
CA ASN A 538 16.36 5.99 -1.62
C ASN A 538 16.09 4.54 -1.15
N PRO A 539 16.40 4.18 0.10
CA PRO A 539 16.23 2.81 0.58
C PRO A 539 14.78 2.35 0.58
N PHE A 540 13.82 3.27 0.57
CA PHE A 540 12.39 2.98 0.49
C PHE A 540 11.90 2.66 -0.93
N ASP A 541 12.72 2.92 -1.96
CA ASP A 541 12.36 2.73 -3.36
C ASP A 541 13.30 1.73 -4.06
N PRO A 542 12.77 0.55 -4.45
CA PRO A 542 13.56 -0.47 -5.13
C PRO A 542 14.19 -0.02 -6.44
N TYR A 543 13.51 0.85 -7.21
CA TYR A 543 13.96 1.19 -8.56
C TYR A 543 15.12 2.19 -8.57
N SER A 544 15.29 3.01 -7.52
CA SER A 544 16.49 3.84 -7.33
C SER A 544 17.70 3.04 -6.82
N MET A 545 17.47 1.86 -6.23
CA MET A 545 18.51 1.03 -5.64
C MET A 545 18.95 -0.12 -6.55
N ILE A 546 18.05 -0.64 -7.39
CA ILE A 546 18.29 -1.68 -8.39
C ILE A 546 18.22 -1.04 -9.78
N VAL A 547 19.34 -0.46 -10.21
CA VAL A 547 19.46 0.26 -11.48
C VAL A 547 20.31 -0.56 -12.45
N PRO A 548 19.73 -1.08 -13.56
CA PRO A 548 20.49 -1.75 -14.62
C PRO A 548 21.62 -0.88 -15.19
N ASP A 549 22.87 -1.36 -15.13
CA ASP A 549 23.98 -0.72 -15.83
C ASP A 549 24.00 -1.17 -17.30
N LEU A 550 23.45 -0.32 -18.15
CA LEU A 550 23.45 -0.51 -19.60
C LEU A 550 24.62 0.18 -20.29
N THR A 551 25.40 0.98 -19.57
CA THR A 551 26.54 1.72 -20.14
C THR A 551 27.69 0.77 -20.42
N THR A 552 28.04 -0.09 -19.45
CA THR A 552 29.13 -1.08 -19.64
C THR A 552 28.94 -1.93 -20.90
N PRO A 553 27.82 -2.64 -21.11
CA PRO A 553 27.65 -3.43 -22.33
C PRO A 553 27.54 -2.56 -23.59
N ALA A 554 26.99 -1.36 -23.52
CA ALA A 554 26.88 -0.47 -24.67
C ALA A 554 28.26 0.03 -25.15
N GLU A 555 29.15 0.37 -24.22
CA GLU A 555 30.54 0.75 -24.53
C GLU A 555 31.32 -0.42 -25.14
N GLN A 556 31.16 -1.63 -24.59
CA GLN A 556 31.76 -2.86 -25.15
C GLN A 556 31.28 -3.19 -26.58
N ASN A 557 30.13 -2.67 -27.00
CA ASN A 557 29.52 -2.94 -28.31
C ASN A 557 29.51 -1.71 -29.23
N ASP A 558 30.34 -0.69 -28.96
CA ASP A 558 30.46 0.54 -29.74
C ASP A 558 29.13 1.29 -29.92
N GLN A 559 28.26 1.28 -28.90
CA GLN A 559 26.99 2.03 -28.87
C GLN A 559 27.08 3.32 -28.05
N GLY A 560 28.23 3.58 -27.41
CA GLY A 560 28.44 4.72 -26.51
C GLY A 560 27.77 4.53 -25.15
N LYS A 561 27.59 5.61 -24.39
CA LYS A 561 27.00 5.55 -23.05
C LYS A 561 25.48 5.45 -23.11
N LEU A 562 24.89 4.41 -22.52
CA LEU A 562 23.44 4.26 -22.38
C LEU A 562 23.04 4.29 -20.90
N PHE A 563 22.31 5.34 -20.53
CA PHE A 563 21.82 5.52 -19.16
C PHE A 563 20.35 5.09 -19.06
N TYR A 564 20.10 4.05 -18.27
CA TYR A 564 18.77 3.83 -17.72
C TYR A 564 18.55 4.80 -16.57
N LEU A 565 17.46 5.55 -16.62
CA LEU A 565 16.96 6.27 -15.46
C LEU A 565 15.71 5.53 -15.01
N PRO A 566 15.60 5.14 -13.73
CA PRO A 566 14.42 4.45 -13.22
C PRO A 566 13.19 5.31 -13.45
N PHE A 567 12.49 5.00 -14.54
CA PHE A 567 11.32 5.75 -14.96
C PHE A 567 10.16 5.55 -13.99
N ASN A 568 10.26 4.59 -13.06
CA ASN A 568 9.26 4.24 -12.05
C ASN A 568 9.25 5.17 -10.82
N LEU A 569 10.16 6.13 -10.72
CA LEU A 569 10.16 7.09 -9.63
C LEU A 569 8.98 8.04 -9.76
N GLY A 570 8.02 7.95 -8.82
CA GLY A 570 6.92 8.92 -8.61
C GLY A 570 7.38 10.39 -8.58
N THR A 571 8.68 10.63 -8.38
CA THR A 571 9.30 11.92 -8.10
C THR A 571 10.13 12.50 -9.25
N ASP A 572 10.26 11.89 -10.42
CA ASP A 572 11.28 12.33 -11.41
C ASP A 572 10.86 13.52 -12.30
N TYR A 573 10.49 14.65 -11.69
CA TYR A 573 10.39 15.93 -12.41
C TYR A 573 11.79 16.40 -12.85
N ILE A 574 11.92 16.86 -14.09
CA ILE A 574 13.04 17.74 -14.47
C ILE A 574 12.96 18.97 -13.58
N VAL A 575 13.98 19.18 -12.74
CA VAL A 575 14.17 20.48 -12.08
C VAL A 575 14.43 21.50 -13.17
N LYS A 576 13.39 22.15 -13.67
CA LYS A 576 13.56 23.45 -14.32
C LYS A 576 14.07 24.36 -13.22
N LYS A 577 15.37 24.66 -13.23
CA LYS A 577 15.88 25.80 -12.48
C LYS A 577 15.10 27.01 -12.98
N ASN A 578 14.11 27.46 -12.21
CA ASN A 578 13.61 28.80 -12.37
C ASN A 578 14.81 29.70 -12.16
N LYS A 579 15.17 30.44 -13.20
CA LYS A 579 16.07 31.58 -13.05
C LYS A 579 15.31 32.56 -12.16
N ASN A 580 15.72 32.67 -10.90
CA ASN A 580 15.49 33.89 -10.14
C ASN A 580 16.47 34.94 -10.65
#